data_AF-A0A9D5NII9-F1
#
_entry.id   AF-A0A9D5NII9-F1
#
_cell.length_a   1.000
_cell.length_b   1.000
_cell.length_c   1.000
_cell.angle_alpha   90.00
_cell.angle_beta   90.00
_cell.angle_gamma   90.00
#
_symmetry.space_group_name_H-M   'P 1'
#
loop_
_entity.id
_entity.type
_entity.pdbx_description
1 polymer ?
#
loop_
_entity_poly.entity_id
_entity_poly.type
_entity_poly.pdbx_seq_one_letter_code
_entity_poly.pdbx_strand_id
1 'polypeptide(L)'
;MATKCRILKGGYCEITQYYGGENNHLGIDIVGKNYTIDTVLAHTSGTVVLIQTGQVNNQGSTGNASYGNFVKINHGNGYYTLYAHLNNVSVKIGDKVKIGQELGEMGNTGNSYGSHTHFEVFKNNVRVNPLEYLDKDLFNSVTESVTRDENKNQLRVNVDNLRVRKEASINSEIIGAAKQNAIYNFYEKVNKDGYTWYRIDDNEWVANKDNWLTIYDINSNSDNNEIQILKDKITLLEKENQQLKEMNNQFNTFVASKTDFYYIKLSENEKLIYKRISEE
;
A
#
# COMPACT_ATOMS: atom_id res chain seq x y z
N MET A 1 -28.13 4.18 -19.36
CA MET A 1 -28.28 4.35 -17.90
C MET A 1 -26.91 4.76 -17.40
N ALA A 2 -26.81 5.96 -16.84
CA ALA A 2 -25.51 6.53 -16.48
C ALA A 2 -24.78 5.65 -15.46
N THR A 3 -23.53 5.34 -15.77
CA THR A 3 -22.62 4.60 -14.90
C THR A 3 -21.79 5.58 -14.11
N LYS A 4 -21.47 5.26 -12.86
CA LYS A 4 -20.55 6.07 -12.08
C LYS A 4 -19.18 6.08 -12.76
N CYS A 5 -18.58 7.26 -12.89
CA CYS A 5 -17.22 7.37 -13.43
C CYS A 5 -16.50 8.62 -12.95
N ARG A 6 -15.19 8.50 -12.80
CA ARG A 6 -14.34 9.56 -12.26
C ARG A 6 -13.67 10.44 -13.32
N ILE A 7 -13.97 10.20 -14.60
CA ILE A 7 -13.40 10.92 -15.74
C ILE A 7 -14.16 12.23 -16.00
N LEU A 8 -15.41 12.33 -15.55
CA LEU A 8 -16.23 13.54 -15.69
C LEU A 8 -16.55 14.13 -14.33
N LYS A 9 -16.57 15.46 -14.24
CA LYS A 9 -16.81 16.19 -12.98
C LYS A 9 -18.18 15.91 -12.35
N GLY A 10 -19.19 15.61 -13.17
CA GLY A 10 -20.51 15.17 -12.69
C GLY A 10 -20.52 13.80 -12.01
N GLY A 11 -19.41 13.03 -12.08
CA GLY A 11 -19.26 11.73 -11.41
C GLY A 11 -20.03 10.57 -12.06
N TYR A 12 -20.73 10.83 -13.16
CA TYR A 12 -21.51 9.85 -13.91
C TYR A 12 -21.38 10.11 -15.40
N CYS A 13 -21.28 9.03 -16.19
CA CYS A 13 -21.24 9.09 -17.65
C CYS A 13 -22.22 8.11 -18.30
N GLU A 14 -22.74 8.50 -19.45
CA GLU A 14 -23.38 7.59 -20.40
C GLU A 14 -22.33 7.18 -21.43
N ILE A 15 -22.26 5.88 -21.74
CA ILE A 15 -21.36 5.34 -22.75
C ILE A 15 -22.09 5.39 -24.08
N THR A 16 -21.55 6.13 -25.05
CA THR A 16 -22.12 6.26 -26.40
C THR A 16 -21.52 5.26 -27.38
N GLN A 17 -20.29 4.81 -27.14
CA GLN A 17 -19.65 3.75 -27.91
C GLN A 17 -18.72 2.90 -27.03
N TYR A 18 -18.81 1.58 -27.18
CA TYR A 18 -18.04 0.63 -26.38
C TYR A 18 -16.71 0.25 -27.05
N TYR A 19 -15.75 -0.17 -26.23
CA TYR A 19 -14.50 -0.78 -26.68
C TYR A 19 -14.77 -2.06 -27.47
N GLY A 20 -14.07 -2.21 -28.60
CA GLY A 20 -14.30 -3.31 -29.55
C GLY A 20 -15.65 -3.24 -30.27
N GLY A 21 -16.38 -2.13 -30.14
CA GLY A 21 -17.63 -1.86 -30.86
C GLY A 21 -17.40 -1.59 -32.35
N GLU A 22 -18.31 -0.83 -32.96
CA GLU A 22 -18.24 -0.48 -34.38
C GLU A 22 -16.86 0.05 -34.79
N ASN A 23 -16.38 -0.38 -35.96
CA ASN A 23 -15.06 -0.05 -36.51
C ASN A 23 -13.88 -0.45 -35.62
N ASN A 24 -14.05 -1.44 -34.72
CA ASN A 24 -13.03 -1.88 -33.77
C ASN A 24 -12.55 -0.72 -32.88
N HIS A 25 -13.52 -0.07 -32.24
CA HIS A 25 -13.28 1.09 -31.40
C HIS A 25 -12.26 0.81 -30.29
N LEU A 26 -11.23 1.66 -30.21
CA LEU A 26 -10.03 1.41 -29.40
C LEU A 26 -10.14 1.91 -27.95
N GLY A 27 -11.24 2.55 -27.61
CA GLY A 27 -11.54 3.09 -26.29
C GLY A 27 -13.04 3.01 -25.99
N ILE A 28 -13.51 3.89 -25.13
CA ILE A 28 -14.93 4.14 -24.94
C ILE A 28 -15.22 5.62 -25.20
N ASP A 29 -16.38 5.89 -25.76
CA ASP A 29 -16.87 7.26 -25.90
C ASP A 29 -17.88 7.51 -24.81
N ILE A 30 -17.67 8.60 -24.08
CA ILE A 30 -18.47 8.96 -22.91
C ILE A 30 -18.98 10.40 -23.01
N VAL A 31 -20.18 10.58 -22.50
CA VAL A 31 -20.82 11.90 -22.29
C VAL A 31 -21.32 12.00 -20.85
N GLY A 32 -21.60 13.21 -20.39
CA GLY A 32 -22.20 13.43 -19.08
C GLY A 32 -23.60 12.80 -18.99
N LYS A 33 -24.06 12.57 -17.76
CA LYS A 33 -25.43 12.08 -17.51
C LYS A 33 -26.47 12.95 -18.23
N ASN A 34 -27.45 12.32 -18.86
CA ASN A 34 -28.42 12.98 -19.74
C ASN A 34 -27.78 13.64 -20.98
N TYR A 35 -26.66 13.10 -21.47
CA TYR A 35 -25.98 13.55 -22.69
C TYR A 35 -25.47 15.01 -22.61
N THR A 36 -25.03 15.44 -21.43
CA THR A 36 -24.49 16.79 -21.22
C THR A 36 -23.00 16.86 -21.52
N ILE A 37 -22.53 18.06 -21.88
CA ILE A 37 -21.10 18.41 -21.86
C ILE A 37 -20.63 18.48 -20.40
N ASP A 38 -19.39 18.08 -20.16
CA ASP A 38 -18.80 18.12 -18.82
C ASP A 38 -17.29 18.42 -18.88
N THR A 39 -16.73 18.77 -17.72
CA THR A 39 -15.30 18.90 -17.51
C THR A 39 -14.67 17.51 -17.41
N VAL A 40 -13.58 17.30 -18.16
CA VAL A 40 -12.82 16.06 -18.18
C VAL A 40 -11.71 16.10 -17.13
N LEU A 41 -11.66 15.07 -16.30
CA LEU A 41 -10.77 14.93 -15.16
C LEU A 41 -9.78 13.79 -15.38
N ALA A 42 -8.61 13.92 -14.77
CA ALA A 42 -7.62 12.86 -14.68
C ALA A 42 -8.18 11.68 -13.88
N HIS A 43 -8.34 10.54 -14.55
CA HIS A 43 -8.85 9.31 -13.92
C HIS A 43 -7.97 8.84 -12.75
N THR A 44 -6.65 8.92 -12.92
CA THR A 44 -5.64 8.49 -11.96
C THR A 44 -4.48 9.48 -11.97
N SER A 45 -3.79 9.65 -10.83
CA SER A 45 -2.61 10.53 -10.76
C SER A 45 -1.51 10.03 -11.70
N GLY A 46 -0.73 10.94 -12.27
CA GLY A 46 0.29 10.57 -13.23
C GLY A 46 1.10 11.75 -13.75
N THR A 47 1.89 11.50 -14.79
CA THR A 47 2.64 12.54 -15.51
C THR A 47 2.11 12.65 -16.92
N VAL A 48 1.80 13.86 -17.37
CA VAL A 48 1.37 14.09 -18.76
C VAL A 48 2.55 13.87 -19.70
N VAL A 49 2.38 12.97 -20.67
CA VAL A 49 3.47 12.55 -21.57
C VAL A 49 3.24 12.94 -23.03
N LEU A 50 2.00 13.21 -23.42
CA LEU A 50 1.68 13.67 -24.77
C LEU A 50 0.45 14.56 -24.72
N ILE A 51 0.45 15.62 -25.53
CA ILE A 51 -0.67 16.53 -25.72
C ILE A 51 -0.76 16.88 -27.20
N GLN A 52 -1.99 17.06 -27.69
CA GLN A 52 -2.28 17.75 -28.94
C GLN A 52 -3.35 18.81 -28.68
N THR A 53 -3.16 20.02 -29.18
CA THR A 53 -4.08 21.16 -29.03
C THR A 53 -4.28 21.89 -30.35
N GLY A 54 -5.27 22.78 -30.42
CA GLY A 54 -5.54 23.63 -31.60
C GLY A 54 -6.16 22.88 -32.77
N GLN A 55 -6.64 21.65 -32.57
CA GLN A 55 -7.33 20.87 -33.59
C GLN A 55 -8.80 21.27 -33.65
N VAL A 56 -9.34 21.19 -34.86
CA VAL A 56 -10.77 21.40 -35.15
C VAL A 56 -11.46 20.06 -35.44
N ASN A 57 -12.78 20.09 -35.61
CA ASN A 57 -13.50 18.91 -36.12
C ASN A 57 -13.01 18.56 -37.53
N ASN A 58 -12.62 17.31 -37.73
CA ASN A 58 -12.07 16.80 -38.98
C ASN A 58 -12.47 15.33 -39.15
N GLN A 59 -13.72 15.12 -39.56
CA GLN A 59 -14.28 13.78 -39.80
C GLN A 59 -13.50 13.06 -40.91
N GLY A 60 -13.25 11.75 -40.70
CA GLY A 60 -12.45 10.93 -41.59
C GLY A 60 -10.94 11.07 -41.42
N SER A 61 -10.46 11.95 -40.52
CA SER A 61 -9.04 12.01 -40.18
C SER A 61 -8.56 10.72 -39.51
N THR A 62 -7.29 10.39 -39.73
CA THR A 62 -6.66 9.14 -39.27
C THR A 62 -5.38 9.44 -38.48
N GLY A 63 -4.83 8.41 -37.81
CA GLY A 63 -3.64 8.57 -36.97
C GLY A 63 -3.87 9.56 -35.82
N ASN A 64 -2.86 10.33 -35.43
CA ASN A 64 -3.00 11.27 -34.30
C ASN A 64 -4.00 12.41 -34.55
N ALA A 65 -4.27 12.75 -35.81
CA ALA A 65 -5.26 13.77 -36.14
C ALA A 65 -6.69 13.34 -35.76
N SER A 66 -6.97 12.02 -35.76
CA SER A 66 -8.29 11.51 -35.42
C SER A 66 -8.70 11.82 -33.98
N TYR A 67 -7.75 11.89 -33.04
CA TYR A 67 -8.03 12.23 -31.65
C TYR A 67 -8.41 13.70 -31.41
N GLY A 68 -8.16 14.60 -32.37
CA GLY A 68 -8.37 16.03 -32.17
C GLY A 68 -7.47 16.58 -31.07
N ASN A 69 -8.03 17.36 -30.14
CA ASN A 69 -7.30 17.76 -28.94
C ASN A 69 -7.32 16.61 -27.94
N PHE A 70 -6.15 16.25 -27.41
CA PHE A 70 -6.05 15.14 -26.47
C PHE A 70 -4.94 15.31 -25.45
N VAL A 71 -5.06 14.56 -24.36
CA VAL A 71 -4.05 14.41 -23.30
C VAL A 71 -3.76 12.92 -23.11
N LYS A 72 -2.48 12.54 -23.03
CA LYS A 72 -2.05 11.20 -22.62
C LYS A 72 -1.25 11.28 -21.32
N ILE A 73 -1.64 10.48 -20.32
CA ILE A 73 -1.03 10.45 -19.00
C ILE A 73 -0.36 9.10 -18.78
N ASN A 74 0.87 9.12 -18.27
CA ASN A 74 1.56 7.95 -17.75
C ASN A 74 1.33 7.84 -16.24
N HIS A 75 0.76 6.72 -15.80
CA HIS A 75 0.49 6.47 -14.39
C HIS A 75 1.60 5.65 -13.70
N GLY A 76 2.50 5.05 -14.48
CA GLY A 76 3.42 4.02 -14.02
C GLY A 76 2.86 2.61 -14.23
N ASN A 77 3.68 1.59 -13.97
CA ASN A 77 3.29 0.17 -14.01
C ASN A 77 2.74 -0.27 -15.36
N GLY A 78 3.25 0.33 -16.44
CA GLY A 78 2.77 0.10 -17.80
C GLY A 78 1.40 0.70 -18.11
N TYR A 79 0.78 1.44 -17.18
CA TYR A 79 -0.53 2.06 -17.40
C TYR A 79 -0.43 3.47 -17.99
N TYR A 80 -1.24 3.70 -19.03
CA TYR A 80 -1.50 5.02 -19.58
C TYR A 80 -2.99 5.23 -19.75
N THR A 81 -3.42 6.48 -19.70
CA THR A 81 -4.75 6.89 -20.17
C THR A 81 -4.64 7.94 -21.25
N LEU A 82 -5.61 7.95 -22.17
CA LEU A 82 -5.73 8.98 -23.20
C LEU A 82 -7.17 9.54 -23.19
N TYR A 83 -7.28 10.87 -23.28
CA TYR A 83 -8.54 11.61 -23.29
C TYR A 83 -8.56 12.46 -24.55
N ALA A 84 -9.49 12.23 -25.46
CA ALA A 84 -9.53 12.82 -26.79
C ALA A 84 -10.86 13.52 -27.10
N HIS A 85 -10.89 14.17 -28.27
CA HIS A 85 -11.97 15.02 -28.76
C HIS A 85 -12.24 16.25 -27.88
N LEU A 86 -11.27 16.69 -27.09
CA LEU A 86 -11.45 17.81 -26.16
C LEU A 86 -11.68 19.13 -26.90
N ASN A 87 -12.45 20.03 -26.29
CA ASN A 87 -12.59 21.41 -26.76
C ASN A 87 -11.32 22.23 -26.45
N ASN A 88 -10.78 22.04 -25.24
CA ASN A 88 -9.56 22.67 -24.78
C ASN A 88 -8.76 21.70 -23.88
N VAL A 89 -7.50 22.07 -23.58
CA VAL A 89 -6.62 21.33 -22.69
C VAL A 89 -6.03 22.30 -21.67
N SER A 90 -6.14 21.97 -20.38
CA SER A 90 -5.76 22.81 -19.23
C SER A 90 -4.35 22.49 -18.69
N VAL A 91 -3.69 21.46 -19.21
CA VAL A 91 -2.40 20.93 -18.72
C VAL A 91 -1.31 21.00 -19.78
N LYS A 92 -0.05 20.79 -19.39
CA LYS A 92 1.13 20.77 -20.26
C LYS A 92 1.90 19.45 -20.15
N ILE A 93 2.65 19.13 -21.19
CA ILE A 93 3.57 17.97 -21.17
C ILE A 93 4.55 18.15 -20.01
N GLY A 94 4.74 17.10 -19.22
CA GLY A 94 5.58 17.09 -18.03
C GLY A 94 4.85 17.40 -16.71
N ASP A 95 3.60 17.90 -16.77
CA ASP A 95 2.83 18.17 -15.56
C ASP A 95 2.55 16.89 -14.78
N LYS A 96 2.72 16.96 -13.45
CA LYS A 96 2.24 15.93 -12.53
C LYS A 96 0.81 16.25 -12.14
N VAL A 97 -0.12 15.42 -12.58
CA VAL A 97 -1.54 15.60 -12.31
C VAL A 97 -2.00 14.68 -11.20
N LYS A 98 -2.93 15.16 -10.38
CA LYS A 98 -3.60 14.35 -9.35
C LYS A 98 -4.88 13.74 -9.92
N ILE A 99 -5.33 12.63 -9.33
CA ILE A 99 -6.68 12.09 -9.57
C ILE A 99 -7.72 13.21 -9.39
N GLY A 100 -8.69 13.28 -10.30
CA GLY A 100 -9.74 14.29 -10.29
C GLY A 100 -9.28 15.69 -10.71
N GLN A 101 -8.01 15.89 -11.06
CA GLN A 101 -7.54 17.16 -11.59
C GLN A 101 -8.13 17.41 -12.98
N GLU A 102 -8.59 18.63 -13.23
CA GLU A 102 -9.09 19.06 -14.53
C GLU A 102 -8.00 18.95 -15.62
N LEU A 103 -8.37 18.33 -16.73
CA LEU A 103 -7.53 18.19 -17.93
C LEU A 103 -7.99 19.06 -19.09
N GLY A 104 -9.29 19.41 -19.12
CA GLY A 104 -9.90 20.17 -20.19
C GLY A 104 -11.41 20.01 -20.21
N GLU A 105 -12.03 20.57 -21.25
CA GLU A 105 -13.47 20.46 -21.49
C GLU A 105 -13.76 19.45 -22.60
N MET A 106 -14.79 18.63 -22.41
CA MET A 106 -15.33 17.75 -23.45
C MET A 106 -15.70 18.55 -24.70
N GLY A 107 -15.48 17.99 -25.90
CA GLY A 107 -15.71 18.71 -27.14
C GLY A 107 -15.98 17.81 -28.32
N ASN A 108 -15.76 18.35 -29.52
CA ASN A 108 -16.03 17.69 -30.80
C ASN A 108 -14.90 17.94 -31.81
N THR A 109 -13.64 17.71 -31.41
CA THR A 109 -12.47 17.92 -32.29
C THR A 109 -11.93 16.61 -32.85
N GLY A 110 -11.22 16.66 -33.98
CA GLY A 110 -10.74 15.45 -34.66
C GLY A 110 -11.86 14.69 -35.36
N ASN A 111 -11.71 13.37 -35.45
CA ASN A 111 -12.70 12.49 -36.07
C ASN A 111 -13.86 12.18 -35.11
N SER A 112 -14.74 13.15 -34.93
CA SER A 112 -15.92 13.03 -34.06
C SER A 112 -17.19 13.56 -34.74
N TYR A 113 -18.32 12.91 -34.45
CA TYR A 113 -19.63 13.24 -35.03
C TYR A 113 -20.51 14.08 -34.10
N GLY A 114 -20.10 14.25 -32.85
CA GLY A 114 -20.85 14.97 -31.83
C GLY A 114 -20.04 15.07 -30.55
N SER A 115 -20.38 16.01 -29.67
CA SER A 115 -19.54 16.26 -28.50
C SER A 115 -19.52 15.09 -27.52
N HIS A 116 -18.32 14.57 -27.25
CA HIS A 116 -18.05 13.51 -26.29
C HIS A 116 -16.56 13.50 -25.91
N THR A 117 -16.18 12.64 -24.98
CA THR A 117 -14.77 12.35 -24.71
C THR A 117 -14.48 10.90 -25.06
N HIS A 118 -13.49 10.70 -25.91
CA HIS A 118 -12.93 9.38 -26.16
C HIS A 118 -11.89 9.06 -25.10
N PHE A 119 -12.05 7.94 -24.41
CA PHE A 119 -11.20 7.51 -23.31
C PHE A 119 -10.57 6.15 -23.60
N GLU A 120 -9.25 6.09 -23.55
CA GLU A 120 -8.49 4.83 -23.68
C GLU A 120 -7.72 4.52 -22.40
N VAL A 121 -7.57 3.23 -22.11
CA VAL A 121 -6.66 2.69 -21.10
C VAL A 121 -5.67 1.78 -21.79
N PHE A 122 -4.39 1.95 -21.46
CA PHE A 122 -3.31 1.07 -21.90
C PHE A 122 -2.74 0.34 -20.70
N LYS A 123 -2.38 -0.93 -20.88
CA LYS A 123 -1.58 -1.73 -19.96
C LYS A 123 -0.44 -2.36 -20.74
N ASN A 124 0.81 -2.07 -20.36
CA ASN A 124 2.02 -2.53 -21.04
C ASN A 124 2.00 -2.22 -22.56
N ASN A 125 1.63 -0.99 -22.91
CA ASN A 125 1.46 -0.50 -24.29
C ASN A 125 0.35 -1.16 -25.12
N VAL A 126 -0.45 -2.06 -24.53
CA VAL A 126 -1.61 -2.67 -25.18
C VAL A 126 -2.87 -1.98 -24.69
N ARG A 127 -3.80 -1.64 -25.59
CA ARG A 127 -5.11 -1.10 -25.20
C ARG A 127 -5.94 -2.18 -24.54
N VAL A 128 -6.59 -1.84 -23.44
CA VAL A 128 -7.46 -2.72 -22.67
C VAL A 128 -8.83 -2.06 -22.53
N ASN A 129 -9.86 -2.85 -22.26
CA ASN A 129 -11.22 -2.33 -22.13
C ASN A 129 -11.33 -1.31 -20.98
N PRO A 130 -11.58 -0.02 -21.27
CA PRO A 130 -11.65 1.02 -20.24
C PRO A 130 -12.84 0.87 -19.28
N LEU A 131 -13.86 0.10 -19.66
CA LEU A 131 -15.07 -0.11 -18.88
C LEU A 131 -14.78 -0.66 -17.47
N GLU A 132 -13.73 -1.49 -17.36
CA GLU A 132 -13.29 -2.07 -16.09
C GLU A 132 -12.76 -1.03 -15.09
N TYR A 133 -12.39 0.15 -15.59
CA TYR A 133 -11.68 1.18 -14.83
C TYR A 133 -12.53 2.43 -14.56
N LEU A 134 -13.72 2.60 -15.14
CA LEU A 134 -14.50 3.85 -15.05
C LEU A 134 -14.65 4.42 -13.63
N ASP A 135 -14.94 3.56 -12.64
CA ASP A 135 -15.04 3.91 -11.21
C ASP A 135 -14.00 3.18 -10.34
N LYS A 136 -13.04 2.49 -10.95
CA LYS A 136 -12.02 1.69 -10.26
C LYS A 136 -10.63 2.23 -10.50
N ASP A 137 -9.70 1.90 -9.61
CA ASP A 137 -8.30 2.28 -9.76
C ASP A 137 -7.65 1.49 -10.90
N LEU A 138 -6.69 2.09 -11.61
CA LEU A 138 -5.92 1.39 -12.66
C LEU A 138 -5.03 0.28 -12.09
N PHE A 139 -4.58 0.50 -10.85
CA PHE A 139 -3.75 -0.44 -10.12
C PHE A 139 -4.64 -1.40 -9.34
N ASN A 140 -4.42 -2.70 -9.49
CA ASN A 140 -4.97 -3.66 -8.55
C ASN A 140 -4.27 -3.44 -7.19
N SER A 141 -5.05 -3.24 -6.12
CA SER A 141 -4.56 -3.49 -4.76
C SER A 141 -4.41 -5.00 -4.65
N VAL A 142 -3.19 -5.53 -4.51
CA VAL A 142 -3.00 -6.98 -4.36
C VAL A 142 -3.22 -7.44 -2.92
N THR A 143 -3.03 -6.57 -1.92
CA THR A 143 -3.57 -6.74 -0.57
C THR A 143 -4.96 -6.12 -0.38
N GLU A 144 -5.90 -6.86 0.19
CA GLU A 144 -7.18 -6.31 0.64
C GLU A 144 -7.02 -5.44 1.90
N SER A 145 -7.78 -4.35 1.99
CA SER A 145 -7.80 -3.52 3.19
C SER A 145 -8.47 -4.26 4.35
N VAL A 146 -7.97 -4.05 5.56
CA VAL A 146 -8.53 -4.63 6.80
C VAL A 146 -9.29 -3.57 7.61
N THR A 147 -10.08 -4.01 8.59
CA THR A 147 -10.60 -3.13 9.63
C THR A 147 -9.53 -2.85 10.69
N ARG A 148 -9.68 -1.75 11.44
CA ARG A 148 -8.78 -1.43 12.55
C ARG A 148 -8.87 -2.52 13.62
N ASP A 149 -7.73 -3.07 14.00
CA ASP A 149 -7.54 -4.03 15.08
C ASP A 149 -6.41 -3.55 15.99
N GLU A 150 -6.75 -3.11 17.21
CA GLU A 150 -5.82 -2.52 18.16
C GLU A 150 -4.67 -3.44 18.57
N ASN A 151 -4.82 -4.75 18.36
CA ASN A 151 -3.81 -5.76 18.68
C ASN A 151 -2.87 -6.09 17.51
N LYS A 152 -2.99 -5.38 16.39
CA LYS A 152 -2.16 -5.60 15.20
C LYS A 152 -1.39 -4.35 14.80
N ASN A 153 -0.17 -4.60 14.32
CA ASN A 153 0.61 -3.62 13.57
C ASN A 153 -0.14 -3.27 12.28
N GLN A 154 -0.62 -2.04 12.22
CA GLN A 154 -1.42 -1.55 11.11
C GLN A 154 -0.98 -0.16 10.68
N LEU A 155 -1.33 0.22 9.46
CA LEU A 155 -1.15 1.56 8.95
C LEU A 155 -2.40 2.01 8.19
N ARG A 156 -2.75 3.28 8.31
CA ARG A 156 -3.76 3.93 7.47
C ARG A 156 -3.07 4.79 6.43
N VAL A 157 -3.47 4.65 5.18
CA VAL A 157 -2.97 5.47 4.08
C VAL A 157 -3.68 6.83 4.08
N ASN A 158 -2.93 7.92 4.16
CA ASN A 158 -3.48 9.28 4.19
C ASN A 158 -3.48 9.96 2.80
N VAL A 159 -2.73 9.42 1.84
CA VAL A 159 -2.56 10.01 0.50
C VAL A 159 -3.17 9.14 -0.58
N ASP A 160 -3.60 9.76 -1.67
CA ASP A 160 -4.05 9.04 -2.85
C ASP A 160 -2.89 8.43 -3.62
N ASN A 161 -3.13 7.26 -4.22
CA ASN A 161 -2.20 6.56 -5.10
C ASN A 161 -0.83 6.29 -4.44
N LEU A 162 -0.84 5.89 -3.16
CA LEU A 162 0.39 5.50 -2.50
C LEU A 162 0.96 4.25 -3.19
N ARG A 163 2.07 4.40 -3.89
CA ARG A 163 2.67 3.34 -4.69
C ARG A 163 3.08 2.15 -3.81
N VAL A 164 2.61 0.97 -4.18
CA VAL A 164 3.08 -0.31 -3.65
C VAL A 164 4.20 -0.82 -4.54
N ARG A 165 5.31 -1.23 -3.93
CA ARG A 165 6.51 -1.70 -4.62
C ARG A 165 6.89 -3.11 -4.22
N LYS A 166 7.60 -3.79 -5.13
CA LYS A 166 8.06 -5.16 -4.92
C LYS A 166 9.06 -5.29 -3.78
N GLU A 167 9.86 -4.25 -3.58
CA GLU A 167 10.91 -4.16 -2.55
C GLU A 167 10.92 -2.77 -1.90
N ALA A 168 11.54 -2.67 -0.72
CA ALA A 168 11.77 -1.43 0.01
C ALA A 168 12.81 -0.51 -0.68
N SER A 169 12.51 -0.01 -1.88
CA SER A 169 13.36 0.93 -2.60
C SER A 169 12.61 1.81 -3.59
N ILE A 170 13.06 3.05 -3.75
CA ILE A 170 12.49 3.99 -4.74
C ILE A 170 12.70 3.54 -6.20
N ASN A 171 13.66 2.65 -6.43
CA ASN A 171 13.97 2.09 -7.74
C ASN A 171 13.29 0.74 -7.98
N SER A 172 12.63 0.16 -6.97
CA SER A 172 11.91 -1.10 -7.11
C SER A 172 10.69 -0.96 -8.02
N GLU A 173 10.33 -2.03 -8.71
CA GLU A 173 9.12 -2.13 -9.51
C GLU A 173 7.90 -1.70 -8.68
N ILE A 174 7.09 -0.80 -9.23
CA ILE A 174 5.81 -0.44 -8.65
C ILE A 174 4.80 -1.46 -9.18
N ILE A 175 4.15 -2.18 -8.27
CA ILE A 175 3.27 -3.31 -8.56
C ILE A 175 1.79 -2.99 -8.30
N GLY A 176 1.51 -1.90 -7.56
CA GLY A 176 0.16 -1.51 -7.21
C GLY A 176 0.09 -0.12 -6.60
N ALA A 177 -1.08 0.20 -6.04
CA ALA A 177 -1.26 1.36 -5.18
C ALA A 177 -2.17 1.00 -4.00
N ALA A 178 -1.79 1.49 -2.81
CA ALA A 178 -2.58 1.36 -1.61
C ALA A 178 -3.64 2.48 -1.59
N LYS A 179 -4.86 2.12 -1.23
CA LYS A 179 -6.04 2.98 -1.31
C LYS A 179 -6.04 4.01 -0.19
N GLN A 180 -6.37 5.27 -0.49
CA GLN A 180 -6.52 6.29 0.55
C GLN A 180 -7.59 5.89 1.57
N ASN A 181 -7.33 6.19 2.85
CA ASN A 181 -8.13 5.84 4.02
C ASN A 181 -8.25 4.34 4.31
N ALA A 182 -7.72 3.46 3.46
CA ALA A 182 -7.65 2.04 3.76
C ALA A 182 -6.61 1.77 4.84
N ILE A 183 -6.87 0.71 5.61
CA ILE A 183 -5.98 0.20 6.63
C ILE A 183 -5.36 -1.10 6.12
N TYR A 184 -4.07 -1.27 6.36
CA TYR A 184 -3.30 -2.47 6.02
C TYR A 184 -2.55 -2.95 7.25
N ASN A 185 -2.40 -4.27 7.39
CA ASN A 185 -1.41 -4.80 8.33
C ASN A 185 -0.01 -4.48 7.81
N PHE A 186 0.98 -4.39 8.70
CA PHE A 186 2.38 -4.40 8.29
C PHE A 186 3.18 -5.39 9.13
N TYR A 187 4.18 -5.99 8.49
CA TYR A 187 4.95 -7.09 9.04
C TYR A 187 6.43 -6.74 9.25
N GLU A 188 6.91 -5.72 8.55
CA GLU A 188 8.31 -5.31 8.59
C GLU A 188 8.43 -3.81 8.33
N LYS A 189 9.45 -3.18 8.93
CA LYS A 189 9.82 -1.79 8.66
C LYS A 189 11.30 -1.66 8.33
N VAL A 190 11.63 -0.91 7.28
CA VAL A 190 13.01 -0.70 6.82
C VAL A 190 13.22 0.77 6.46
N ASN A 191 14.31 1.39 6.96
CA ASN A 191 14.69 2.73 6.56
C ASN A 191 15.67 2.65 5.38
N LYS A 192 15.26 3.14 4.21
CA LYS A 192 16.06 3.07 2.97
C LYS A 192 15.63 4.16 1.99
N ASP A 193 16.58 4.69 1.22
CA ASP A 193 16.37 5.71 0.18
C ASP A 193 15.69 7.00 0.68
N GLY A 194 15.82 7.32 1.98
CA GLY A 194 15.19 8.49 2.60
C GLY A 194 13.71 8.32 2.94
N TYR A 195 13.22 7.08 3.01
CA TYR A 195 11.85 6.71 3.40
C TYR A 195 11.89 5.65 4.50
N THR A 196 10.81 5.59 5.29
CA THR A 196 10.51 4.41 6.12
C THR A 196 9.54 3.53 5.35
N TRP A 197 10.01 2.38 4.91
CA TRP A 197 9.22 1.40 4.17
C TRP A 197 8.51 0.45 5.12
N TYR A 198 7.27 0.10 4.81
CA TYR A 198 6.44 -0.85 5.53
C TYR A 198 6.04 -1.97 4.59
N ARG A 199 6.32 -3.22 4.98
CA ARG A 199 5.88 -4.40 4.23
C ARG A 199 4.45 -4.73 4.61
N ILE A 200 3.52 -4.59 3.68
CA ILE A 200 2.08 -4.81 3.89
C ILE A 200 1.62 -6.20 3.46
N ASP A 201 2.43 -6.91 2.68
CA ASP A 201 2.22 -8.29 2.24
C ASP A 201 3.53 -8.89 1.69
N ASP A 202 3.49 -10.10 1.15
CA ASP A 202 4.63 -10.74 0.51
C ASP A 202 5.05 -9.98 -0.76
N ASN A 203 6.26 -9.42 -0.71
CA ASN A 203 6.80 -8.52 -1.74
C ASN A 203 5.93 -7.27 -1.98
N GLU A 204 5.19 -6.79 -0.98
CA GLU A 204 4.44 -5.54 -1.10
C GLU A 204 4.90 -4.52 -0.06
N TRP A 205 5.47 -3.43 -0.54
CA TRP A 205 6.05 -2.38 0.28
C TRP A 205 5.44 -1.03 -0.04
N VAL A 206 5.05 -0.30 1.00
CA VAL A 206 4.65 1.11 0.92
C VAL A 206 5.66 1.98 1.62
N ALA A 207 6.00 3.11 1.01
CA ALA A 207 6.88 4.09 1.62
C ALA A 207 6.09 5.05 2.51
N ASN A 208 6.66 5.42 3.64
CA ASN A 208 6.24 6.56 4.43
C ASN A 208 7.28 7.67 4.35
N LYS A 209 6.81 8.89 4.12
CA LYS A 209 7.56 10.12 4.29
C LYS A 209 6.60 11.18 4.79
N ASP A 210 7.02 11.93 5.80
CA ASP A 210 6.18 12.93 6.47
C ASP A 210 4.89 12.28 7.01
N ASN A 211 3.73 12.60 6.42
CA ASN A 211 2.40 12.18 6.88
C ASN A 211 1.65 11.32 5.86
N TRP A 212 2.36 10.61 4.97
CA TRP A 212 1.71 9.72 3.99
C TRP A 212 0.95 8.58 4.66
N LEU A 213 1.44 8.11 5.81
CA LEU A 213 0.82 7.04 6.59
C LEU A 213 0.57 7.49 8.03
N THR A 214 -0.56 7.06 8.59
CA THR A 214 -0.78 6.99 10.04
C THR A 214 -0.35 5.61 10.50
N ILE A 215 0.65 5.50 11.39
CA ILE A 215 1.18 4.22 11.84
C ILE A 215 0.56 3.84 13.19
N TYR A 216 0.03 2.62 13.26
CA TYR A 216 -0.45 1.97 14.48
C TYR A 216 0.51 0.82 14.82
N ASP A 217 1.68 1.15 15.36
CA ASP A 217 2.70 0.17 15.76
C ASP A 217 2.46 -0.19 17.23
N ILE A 218 2.01 -1.43 17.48
CA ILE A 218 1.70 -1.90 18.84
C ILE A 218 2.95 -1.95 19.73
N ASN A 219 4.14 -2.02 19.14
CA ASN A 219 5.41 -2.02 19.85
C ASN A 219 5.98 -0.59 20.03
N SER A 220 5.30 0.44 19.54
CA SER A 220 5.74 1.84 19.72
C SER A 220 5.18 2.49 21.00
N ASN A 221 4.26 1.83 21.71
CA ASN A 221 3.72 2.33 22.96
C ASN A 221 4.76 2.24 24.09
N SER A 222 4.81 3.29 24.91
CA SER A 222 5.63 3.46 26.12
C SER A 222 5.55 2.32 27.14
N ASP A 223 4.59 1.40 26.98
CA ASP A 223 4.40 0.21 27.81
C ASP A 223 5.51 -0.84 27.58
N ASN A 224 6.28 -0.71 26.48
CA ASN A 224 7.46 -1.53 26.26
C ASN A 224 8.59 -1.26 27.26
N ASN A 225 8.64 -0.09 27.89
CA ASN A 225 9.60 0.13 28.98
C ASN A 225 9.22 -0.71 30.20
N GLU A 226 7.93 -0.80 30.55
CA GLU A 226 7.50 -1.59 31.70
C GLU A 226 7.65 -3.08 31.45
N ILE A 227 7.32 -3.55 30.23
CA ILE A 227 7.58 -4.93 29.79
C ILE A 227 9.08 -5.24 29.76
N GLN A 228 9.93 -4.33 29.28
CA GLN A 228 11.38 -4.52 29.26
C GLN A 228 11.95 -4.53 30.69
N ILE A 229 11.49 -3.63 31.57
CA ILE A 229 11.86 -3.63 33.00
C ILE A 229 11.42 -4.95 33.67
N LEU A 230 10.24 -5.47 33.34
CA LEU A 230 9.77 -6.75 33.86
C LEU A 230 10.61 -7.93 33.32
N LYS A 231 11.00 -7.92 32.05
CA LYS A 231 11.91 -8.92 31.46
C LYS A 231 13.29 -8.89 32.13
N ASP A 232 13.86 -7.70 32.31
CA ASP A 232 15.16 -7.52 32.97
C ASP A 232 15.11 -8.01 34.43
N LYS A 233 14.00 -7.75 35.14
CA LYS A 233 13.76 -8.29 36.49
C LYS A 233 13.66 -9.81 36.50
N ILE A 234 12.97 -10.42 35.53
CA ILE A 234 12.87 -11.89 35.42
C ILE A 234 14.25 -12.50 35.19
N THR A 235 15.05 -11.94 34.27
CA THR A 235 16.41 -12.42 34.01
C THR A 235 17.31 -12.31 35.25
N LEU A 236 17.17 -11.24 36.03
CA LEU A 236 17.90 -11.10 37.30
C LEU A 236 17.48 -12.19 38.31
N LEU A 237 16.18 -12.43 38.47
CA LEU A 237 15.65 -13.46 39.37
C LEU A 237 16.06 -14.89 38.94
N GLU A 238 16.13 -15.15 37.64
CA GLU A 238 16.63 -16.43 37.11
C GLU A 238 18.11 -16.64 37.46
N LYS A 239 18.92 -15.59 37.34
CA LYS A 239 20.34 -15.63 37.71
C LYS A 239 20.54 -15.83 39.22
N GLU A 240 19.76 -15.14 40.06
CA GLU A 240 19.79 -15.34 41.52
C GLU A 240 19.37 -16.77 41.90
N ASN A 241 18.31 -17.30 41.26
CA ASN A 241 17.90 -18.69 41.47
C ASN A 241 18.96 -19.71 41.03
N GLN A 242 19.70 -19.43 39.96
CA GLN A 242 20.80 -20.28 39.55
C GLN A 242 21.95 -20.26 40.57
N GLN A 243 22.32 -19.08 41.07
CA GLN A 243 23.33 -18.96 42.14
C GLN A 243 22.91 -19.69 43.42
N LEU A 244 21.63 -19.59 43.81
CA LEU A 244 21.10 -20.34 44.97
C LEU A 244 21.17 -21.86 44.76
N LYS A 245 20.90 -22.35 43.54
CA LYS A 245 21.07 -23.78 43.21
C LYS A 245 22.52 -24.22 43.28
N GLU A 246 23.45 -23.39 42.81
CA GLU A 246 24.89 -23.66 42.89
C GLU A 246 25.40 -23.65 44.34
N MET A 247 24.93 -22.71 45.17
CA MET A 247 25.20 -22.71 46.61
C MET A 247 24.63 -23.94 47.33
N ASN A 248 23.45 -24.41 46.92
CA ASN A 248 22.86 -25.63 47.50
C ASN A 248 23.61 -26.92 47.11
N ASN A 249 24.46 -26.87 46.07
CA ASN A 249 25.34 -27.99 45.69
C ASN A 249 26.69 -27.99 46.44
N GLN A 250 26.96 -27.03 47.34
CA GLN A 250 28.17 -27.02 48.17
C GLN A 250 28.07 -27.87 49.45
N PHE A 251 26.94 -28.54 49.71
CA PHE A 251 26.86 -29.47 50.83
C PHE A 251 27.58 -30.78 50.50
N ASN A 252 28.72 -31.04 51.14
CA ASN A 252 29.34 -32.36 51.15
C ASN A 252 28.35 -33.35 51.79
N THR A 253 27.72 -34.17 50.96
CA THR A 253 26.69 -35.12 51.40
C THR A 253 27.36 -36.47 51.64
N PHE A 254 27.23 -37.02 52.85
CA PHE A 254 27.73 -38.35 53.20
C PHE A 254 26.56 -39.24 53.60
N VAL A 255 26.51 -40.46 53.04
CA VAL A 255 25.52 -41.48 53.41
C VAL A 255 26.18 -42.43 54.41
N ALA A 256 25.61 -42.53 55.61
CA ALA A 256 26.10 -43.35 56.71
C ALA A 256 25.18 -44.57 56.92
N SER A 257 25.77 -45.76 57.05
CA SER A 257 25.03 -46.99 57.38
C SER A 257 24.71 -47.06 58.89
N LYS A 258 23.68 -47.81 59.30
CA LYS A 258 23.30 -47.95 60.72
C LYS A 258 24.35 -48.65 61.59
N THR A 259 25.35 -49.31 61.00
CA THR A 259 26.30 -50.17 61.72
C THR A 259 27.66 -49.51 61.96
N ASP A 260 27.86 -48.28 61.47
CA ASP A 260 29.15 -47.59 61.53
C ASP A 260 29.11 -46.34 62.42
N PHE A 261 30.24 -46.03 63.07
CA PHE A 261 30.43 -44.79 63.83
C PHE A 261 31.29 -43.82 63.02
N TYR A 262 30.80 -42.60 62.80
CA TYR A 262 31.51 -41.56 62.06
C TYR A 262 31.77 -40.35 62.94
N TYR A 263 32.96 -39.75 62.80
CA TYR A 263 33.32 -38.48 63.43
C TYR A 263 33.33 -37.36 62.38
N ILE A 264 32.47 -36.37 62.54
CA ILE A 264 32.43 -35.17 61.69
C ILE A 264 33.01 -34.01 62.48
N LYS A 265 34.16 -33.49 62.04
CA LYS A 265 34.76 -32.28 62.62
C LYS A 265 34.19 -31.06 61.92
N LEU A 266 33.48 -30.21 62.66
CA LEU A 266 32.95 -28.93 62.19
C LEU A 266 33.93 -27.81 62.55
N SER A 267 34.03 -26.82 61.67
CA SER A 267 34.68 -25.53 61.97
C SER A 267 33.78 -24.67 62.86
N GLU A 268 34.33 -23.62 63.47
CA GLU A 268 33.70 -22.82 64.54
C GLU A 268 32.32 -22.23 64.20
N ASN A 269 31.98 -22.11 62.90
CA ASN A 269 30.72 -21.57 62.40
C ASN A 269 29.90 -22.53 61.52
N GLU A 270 30.29 -23.79 61.42
CA GLU A 270 29.55 -24.79 60.61
C GLU A 270 28.42 -25.45 61.41
N LYS A 271 27.30 -25.73 60.75
CA LYS A 271 26.17 -26.46 61.33
C LYS A 271 25.95 -27.76 60.58
N LEU A 272 25.89 -28.87 61.31
CA LEU A 272 25.50 -30.15 60.75
C LEU A 272 23.97 -30.19 60.58
N ILE A 273 23.51 -30.45 59.36
CA ILE A 273 22.10 -30.73 59.06
C ILE A 273 22.04 -32.20 58.64
N TYR A 274 21.25 -33.01 59.33
CA TYR A 274 21.03 -34.41 58.97
C TYR A 274 19.56 -34.65 58.61
N LYS A 275 19.31 -35.50 57.61
CA LYS A 275 17.98 -35.98 57.24
C LYS A 275 18.01 -37.49 57.23
N ARG A 276 17.13 -38.13 58.01
CA ARG A 276 16.98 -39.58 57.97
C ARG A 276 16.29 -39.96 56.65
N ILE A 277 16.98 -40.75 55.83
CA ILE A 277 16.39 -41.37 54.64
C ILE A 277 15.87 -42.73 55.11
N SER A 278 14.55 -42.91 55.07
CA SER A 278 13.94 -44.24 55.17
C SER A 278 13.86 -44.82 53.76
N GLU A 279 14.56 -45.92 53.51
CA GLU A 279 14.24 -46.78 52.37
C GLU A 279 12.87 -47.41 52.64
N GLU A 280 11.97 -47.35 51.65
CA GLU A 280 10.71 -48.12 51.63
C GLU A 280 11.01 -49.62 51.55
#